data_AF-A0A916HN37-F1
#
_entry.id   AF-A0A916HN37-F1
#
_cell.length_a   1.000
_cell.length_b   1.000
_cell.length_c   1.000
_cell.angle_alpha   90.00
_cell.angle_beta   90.00
_cell.angle_gamma   90.00
#
_symmetry.space_group_name_H-M   'P 1'
#
loop_
_entity.id
_entity.type
_entity.pdbx_description
1 polymer ?
#
loop_
_entity_poly.entity_id
_entity_poly.type
_entity_poly.pdbx_seq_one_letter_code
_entity_poly.pdbx_strand_id
1 'polypeptide(L)'
;MKEYSNFNEWVQQVLNEEDEFSYRYIYDAYRLAENPHRDGLYYTLVTRTNTEGRLEYVIQDRQSDYALILETEEGRISFTEYLLNRFCPQTRNMEMWHNQRHQWYVDDLNNWVDSDGNPFGS
;
A
#
# COMPACT_ATOMS: atom_id res chain seq x y z
N MET A 1 9.06 -6.19 -14.71
CA MET A 1 7.83 -5.75 -14.04
C MET A 1 6.78 -6.85 -14.07
N LYS A 2 6.36 -7.33 -12.91
CA LYS A 2 5.25 -8.26 -12.74
C LYS A 2 3.94 -7.47 -12.61
N GLU A 3 2.91 -7.82 -13.37
CA GLU A 3 1.64 -7.11 -13.34
C GLU A 3 0.57 -7.95 -12.64
N TYR A 4 -0.24 -7.28 -11.82
CA TYR A 4 -1.37 -7.86 -11.12
C TYR A 4 -2.67 -7.18 -11.56
N SER A 5 -3.72 -7.95 -11.81
CA SER A 5 -5.09 -7.45 -11.97
C SER A 5 -5.99 -7.81 -10.79
N ASN A 6 -5.49 -8.65 -9.87
CA ASN A 6 -6.21 -9.07 -8.68
C ASN A 6 -5.67 -8.32 -7.45
N PHE A 7 -6.56 -7.60 -6.75
CA PHE A 7 -6.19 -6.80 -5.59
C PHE A 7 -5.62 -7.63 -4.45
N ASN A 8 -6.13 -8.84 -4.23
CA ASN A 8 -5.65 -9.70 -3.15
C ASN A 8 -4.25 -10.23 -3.46
N GLU A 9 -3.97 -10.67 -4.68
CA GLU A 9 -2.63 -11.13 -5.06
C GLU A 9 -1.59 -10.02 -4.94
N TRP A 10 -1.94 -8.81 -5.39
CA TRP A 10 -1.07 -7.65 -5.24
C TRP A 10 -0.84 -7.30 -3.76
N VAL A 11 -1.88 -7.28 -2.92
CA VAL A 11 -1.69 -7.03 -1.48
C VAL A 11 -0.83 -8.11 -0.82
N GLN A 12 -1.01 -9.38 -1.17
CA GLN A 12 -0.15 -10.45 -0.63
C GLN A 12 1.31 -10.27 -1.05
N GLN A 13 1.56 -9.79 -2.28
CA GLN A 13 2.92 -9.45 -2.71
C GLN A 13 3.53 -8.38 -1.79
N VAL A 14 2.83 -7.27 -1.57
CA VAL A 14 3.30 -6.17 -0.73
C VAL A 14 3.52 -6.60 0.72
N LEU A 15 2.61 -7.41 1.28
CA LEU A 15 2.75 -7.93 2.63
C LEU A 15 3.97 -8.86 2.78
N ASN A 16 4.32 -9.61 1.74
CA ASN A 16 5.45 -10.54 1.76
C ASN A 16 6.80 -9.85 1.53
N GLU A 17 6.86 -8.86 0.64
CA GLU A 17 8.14 -8.18 0.30
C GLU A 17 8.53 -7.13 1.34
N GLU A 18 7.56 -6.39 1.86
CA GLU A 18 7.82 -5.24 2.75
C GLU A 18 7.66 -5.57 4.23
N ASP A 19 7.17 -6.78 4.54
CA ASP A 19 7.04 -7.35 5.88
C ASP A 19 6.47 -6.36 6.92
N GLU A 20 7.28 -5.97 7.92
CA GLU A 20 6.90 -5.05 8.99
C GLU A 20 6.59 -3.62 8.50
N PHE A 21 7.11 -3.20 7.34
CA PHE A 21 6.87 -1.88 6.74
C PHE A 21 5.73 -1.86 5.73
N SER A 22 5.13 -3.01 5.41
CA SER A 22 4.05 -3.14 4.43
C SER A 22 2.89 -2.16 4.64
N TYR A 23 2.61 -1.74 5.88
CA TYR A 23 1.58 -0.75 6.18
C TYR A 23 1.80 0.61 5.49
N ARG A 24 3.06 1.02 5.28
CA ARG A 24 3.40 2.28 4.61
C ARG A 24 3.07 2.21 3.12
N TYR A 25 3.41 1.10 2.49
CA TYR A 25 3.15 0.83 1.09
C TYR A 25 1.65 0.75 0.82
N ILE A 26 0.92 -0.02 1.63
CA ILE A 26 -0.54 -0.14 1.51
C ILE A 26 -1.22 1.23 1.66
N TYR A 27 -0.78 2.06 2.61
CA TYR A 27 -1.34 3.40 2.79
C TYR A 27 -1.01 4.36 1.63
N ASP A 28 0.21 4.28 1.08
CA ASP A 28 0.60 5.08 -0.09
C ASP A 28 -0.24 4.73 -1.32
N ALA A 29 -0.43 3.43 -1.59
CA ALA A 29 -1.28 2.94 -2.67
C ALA A 29 -2.74 3.39 -2.50
N TYR A 30 -3.28 3.34 -1.27
CA TYR A 30 -4.60 3.89 -0.96
C TYR A 30 -4.69 5.38 -1.33
N ARG A 31 -3.70 6.19 -0.94
CA ARG A 31 -3.72 7.63 -1.20
C ARG A 31 -3.68 7.98 -2.68
N LEU A 32 -2.92 7.22 -3.47
CA LEU A 32 -2.90 7.35 -4.93
C LEU A 32 -4.23 6.91 -5.57
N ALA A 33 -4.80 5.81 -5.08
CA ALA A 33 -6.09 5.30 -5.53
C ALA A 33 -7.27 6.19 -5.11
N GLU A 34 -7.14 6.98 -4.05
CA GLU A 34 -8.15 7.94 -3.64
C GLU A 34 -7.99 9.25 -4.43
N ASN A 35 -6.76 9.76 -4.57
CA ASN A 35 -6.47 10.99 -5.32
C ASN A 35 -5.32 10.77 -6.35
N PRO A 36 -5.65 10.71 -7.65
CA PRO A 36 -4.69 10.31 -8.69
C PRO A 36 -3.70 11.43 -9.04
N HIS A 37 -3.92 12.63 -8.52
CA HIS A 37 -3.03 13.79 -8.69
C HIS A 37 -1.99 13.93 -7.57
N ARG A 38 -2.01 13.04 -6.58
CA ARG A 38 -0.97 13.02 -5.53
C ARG A 38 0.27 12.30 -6.03
N ASP A 39 1.42 12.76 -5.56
CA ASP A 39 2.64 11.98 -5.61
C ASP A 39 2.65 10.96 -4.47
N GLY A 40 2.94 9.71 -4.81
CA GLY A 40 3.17 8.63 -3.85
C GLY A 40 4.64 8.57 -3.44
N LEU A 41 4.92 8.09 -2.25
CA LEU A 41 6.29 7.91 -1.74
C LEU A 41 6.95 6.65 -2.31
N TYR A 42 6.19 5.56 -2.42
CA TYR A 42 6.67 4.25 -2.85
C TYR A 42 6.16 3.91 -4.24
N TYR A 43 4.97 4.40 -4.56
CA TYR A 43 4.32 4.13 -5.84
C TYR A 43 4.16 5.40 -6.68
N THR A 44 3.91 5.19 -7.96
CA THR A 44 3.41 6.20 -8.89
C THR A 44 2.13 5.68 -9.53
N LEU A 45 1.13 6.54 -9.69
CA LEU A 45 -0.05 6.22 -10.47
C LEU A 45 0.14 6.75 -11.89
N VAL A 46 0.17 5.84 -12.86
CA VAL A 46 0.27 6.19 -14.29
C VAL A 46 -1.02 5.83 -15.01
N THR A 47 -1.28 6.54 -16.11
CA THR A 47 -2.33 6.17 -17.05
C THR A 47 -1.71 5.63 -18.33
N ARG A 48 -2.26 4.53 -18.87
CA ARG A 48 -1.82 3.95 -20.15
C ARG A 48 -3.03 3.51 -20.97
N THR A 49 -2.83 3.29 -22.26
CA THR A 49 -3.86 2.69 -23.12
C THR A 49 -3.57 1.20 -23.30
N ASN A 50 -4.57 0.35 -23.08
CA ASN A 50 -4.43 -1.08 -23.25
C ASN A 50 -4.60 -1.54 -24.71
N THR A 51 -4.49 -2.84 -24.95
CA THR A 51 -4.54 -3.44 -26.30
C THR A 51 -5.91 -3.26 -26.98
N GLU A 52 -6.96 -2.98 -26.22
CA GLU A 52 -8.29 -2.67 -26.73
C GLU A 52 -8.53 -1.16 -26.93
N GLY A 53 -7.53 -0.32 -26.68
CA GLY A 53 -7.66 1.13 -26.82
C GLY A 53 -8.31 1.81 -25.61
N ARG A 54 -8.49 1.12 -24.48
CA ARG A 54 -9.09 1.67 -23.25
C ARG A 54 -8.02 2.26 -22.34
N LEU A 55 -8.36 3.37 -21.67
CA LEU A 55 -7.49 3.99 -20.67
C LEU A 55 -7.48 3.13 -19.40
N GLU A 56 -6.30 2.84 -18.87
CA GLU A 56 -6.04 2.12 -17.63
C GLU A 56 -5.30 2.98 -16.62
N TYR A 57 -5.70 2.87 -15.36
CA TYR A 57 -4.92 3.35 -14.22
C TYR A 57 -4.03 2.22 -13.71
N VAL A 58 -2.76 2.52 -13.46
CA VAL A 58 -1.78 1.54 -13.01
C VAL A 58 -0.99 2.11 -11.85
N ILE A 59 -1.03 1.45 -10.69
CA ILE A 59 -0.13 1.75 -9.57
C ILE A 59 1.15 0.98 -9.82
N GLN A 60 2.25 1.69 -10.07
CA GLN A 60 3.55 1.11 -10.32
C GLN A 60 4.47 1.35 -9.13
N ASP A 61 5.17 0.30 -8.71
CA ASP A 61 6.31 0.45 -7.81
C ASP A 61 7.38 1.34 -8.47
N ARG A 62 8.04 2.20 -7.68
CA ARG A 62 9.03 3.15 -8.19
C ARG A 62 10.28 2.48 -8.75
N GLN A 63 10.61 1.25 -8.32
CA GLN A 63 11.70 0.46 -8.91
C GLN A 63 11.25 -0.27 -10.18
N SER A 64 9.95 -0.20 -10.50
CA SER A 64 9.31 -0.87 -11.65
C SER A 64 9.38 -2.41 -11.58
N ASP A 65 9.46 -2.96 -10.37
CA ASP A 65 9.50 -4.40 -10.16
C ASP A 65 8.12 -5.03 -10.32
N TYR A 66 7.08 -4.35 -9.85
CA TYR A 66 5.69 -4.78 -10.01
C TYR A 66 4.68 -3.63 -10.13
N ALA A 67 3.48 -3.97 -10.60
CA ALA A 67 2.39 -3.02 -10.82
C ALA A 67 1.01 -3.64 -10.56
N LEU A 68 0.07 -2.83 -10.10
CA LEU A 68 -1.36 -3.15 -10.03
C LEU A 68 -2.12 -2.40 -11.12
N ILE A 69 -2.80 -3.16 -11.97
CA ILE A 69 -3.72 -2.65 -12.98
C ILE A 69 -5.09 -2.46 -12.33
N LEU A 70 -5.60 -1.23 -12.37
CA LEU A 70 -6.91 -0.85 -11.84
C LEU A 70 -7.98 -0.71 -12.92
N GLU A 71 -7.62 -0.87 -14.20
CA GLU A 71 -8.49 -0.80 -15.38
C GLU A 71 -9.20 0.53 -15.63
N THR A 72 -10.05 1.02 -14.73
CA THR A 72 -10.85 2.25 -14.91
C THR A 72 -10.89 3.08 -13.64
N GLU A 73 -11.61 4.21 -13.69
CA GLU A 73 -11.90 4.99 -12.48
C GLU A 73 -12.69 4.16 -11.45
N GLU A 74 -13.65 3.35 -11.90
CA GLU A 74 -14.42 2.44 -11.05
C GLU A 74 -13.53 1.38 -10.39
N GLY A 75 -12.53 0.86 -11.10
CA GLY A 75 -11.58 -0.09 -10.52
C GLY A 75 -10.68 0.58 -9.47
N ARG A 76 -10.32 1.86 -9.65
CA ARG A 76 -9.60 2.66 -8.65
C ARG A 76 -10.43 2.87 -7.37
N ILE A 77 -11.73 3.18 -7.52
CA ILE A 77 -12.68 3.28 -6.39
C ILE A 77 -12.85 1.91 -5.73
N SER A 78 -13.01 0.85 -6.52
CA SER A 78 -13.17 -0.51 -6.01
C SER A 78 -11.94 -0.99 -5.23
N PHE A 79 -10.74 -0.60 -5.66
CA PHE A 79 -9.51 -0.88 -4.93
C PHE A 79 -9.44 -0.12 -3.60
N THR A 80 -9.83 1.16 -3.59
CA THR A 80 -9.93 1.97 -2.37
C THR A 80 -10.87 1.31 -1.35
N GLU A 81 -12.06 0.91 -1.82
CA GLU A 81 -13.05 0.18 -1.01
C GLU A 81 -12.53 -1.17 -0.51
N TYR A 82 -11.82 -1.91 -1.36
CA TYR A 82 -11.18 -3.16 -0.98
C TYR A 82 -10.20 -2.98 0.18
N LEU A 83 -9.32 -1.97 0.12
CA LEU A 83 -8.37 -1.68 1.19
C LEU A 83 -9.08 -1.27 2.49
N LEU A 84 -10.12 -0.43 2.40
CA LEU A 84 -10.92 -0.02 3.55
C LEU A 84 -11.55 -1.23 4.25
N ASN A 85 -12.14 -2.15 3.49
CA ASN A 85 -12.78 -3.35 4.03
C ASN A 85 -11.78 -4.34 4.61
N ARG A 86 -10.59 -4.45 4.00
CA ARG A 86 -9.57 -5.41 4.44
C ARG A 86 -8.82 -4.96 5.69
N PHE A 87 -8.45 -3.68 5.77
CA PHE A 87 -7.53 -3.19 6.80
C PHE A 87 -8.22 -2.38 7.90
N CYS A 88 -9.34 -1.74 7.60
CA CYS A 88 -10.10 -0.95 8.58
C CYS A 88 -11.62 -1.17 8.47
N PRO A 89 -12.12 -2.42 8.55
CA PRO A 89 -13.54 -2.73 8.34
C PRO A 89 -14.50 -2.00 9.28
N GLN A 90 -14.03 -1.62 10.48
CA GLN A 90 -14.86 -0.96 11.49
C GLN A 90 -14.79 0.57 11.41
N THR A 91 -13.59 1.13 11.27
CA THR A 91 -13.39 2.59 11.30
C THR A 91 -13.49 3.23 9.93
N ARG A 92 -13.24 2.45 8.86
CA ARG A 92 -13.14 2.93 7.48
C ARG A 92 -12.23 4.15 7.33
N ASN A 93 -11.12 4.14 8.08
CA ASN A 93 -10.16 5.23 8.09
C ASN A 93 -8.73 4.66 7.97
N MET A 94 -8.18 4.77 6.75
CA MET A 94 -6.84 4.28 6.43
C MET A 94 -5.72 5.10 7.09
N GLU A 95 -5.93 6.40 7.36
CA GLU A 95 -4.94 7.22 8.06
C GLU A 95 -4.81 6.79 9.52
N MET A 96 -5.94 6.57 10.20
CA MET A 96 -5.96 6.04 11.56
C MET A 96 -5.32 4.66 11.63
N TRP A 97 -5.64 3.77 10.68
CA TRP A 97 -5.01 2.46 10.58
C TRP A 97 -3.49 2.55 10.38
N HIS A 98 -3.03 3.40 9.46
CA HIS A 98 -1.62 3.63 9.20
C HIS A 98 -0.88 4.11 10.47
N ASN A 99 -1.43 5.11 11.16
CA ASN A 99 -0.83 5.66 12.36
C ASN A 99 -0.78 4.64 13.51
N GLN A 100 -1.82 3.80 13.66
CA GLN A 100 -1.83 2.72 14.64
C GLN A 100 -0.76 1.67 14.34
N ARG A 101 -0.62 1.23 13.07
CA ARG A 101 0.43 0.29 12.67
C ARG A 101 1.83 0.88 12.87
N HIS A 102 2.00 2.16 12.57
CA HIS A 102 3.26 2.86 12.83
C HIS A 102 3.60 2.89 14.32
N GLN A 103 2.62 3.21 15.18
CA GLN A 103 2.83 3.23 16.62
C GLN A 103 3.24 1.87 17.17
N TRP A 104 2.59 0.78 16.74
CA TRP A 104 2.98 -0.57 17.16
C TRP A 104 4.41 -0.93 16.77
N TYR A 105 4.82 -0.55 15.55
CA TYR A 105 6.22 -0.72 15.14
C TYR A 105 7.18 0.06 16.03
N VAL A 106 6.87 1.31 16.37
CA VAL A 106 7.68 2.14 17.28
C VAL A 106 7.73 1.54 18.69
N ASP A 107 6.61 1.03 19.20
CA ASP A 107 6.53 0.39 20.51
C ASP A 107 7.36 -0.90 20.54
N ASP A 108 7.30 -1.74 19.51
CA ASP A 108 8.11 -2.95 19.39
C ASP A 108 9.61 -2.62 19.37
N LEU A 109 10.03 -1.57 18.65
CA LEU A 109 11.41 -1.09 18.67
C LEU A 109 11.85 -0.63 20.07
N ASN A 110 11.01 0.13 20.77
CA ASN A 110 11.33 0.65 22.11
C ASN A 110 11.38 -0.46 23.17
N ASN A 111 10.60 -1.52 22.98
CA ASN A 111 10.59 -2.69 23.85
C ASN A 111 11.68 -3.71 23.48
N TRP A 112 12.39 -3.51 22.36
CA TRP A 112 13.48 -4.36 21.97
C TRP A 112 14.70 -4.07 22.83
N VAL A 113 15.07 -5.07 23.62
CA VAL A 113 16.29 -5.07 24.44
C VAL A 113 17.41 -5.78 23.68
N ASP A 114 18.61 -5.21 23.73
CA ASP A 114 19.81 -5.86 23.20
C ASP A 114 20.15 -7.13 23.98
N SER A 115 21.20 -7.84 23.52
CA SER A 115 21.68 -9.07 24.17
C SER A 115 22.12 -8.88 25.63
N ASP A 116 22.35 -7.64 26.05
CA ASP A 116 22.77 -7.27 27.41
C ASP A 116 21.58 -6.74 28.25
N GLY A 117 20.36 -6.73 27.69
CA GLY A 117 19.13 -6.31 28.36
C GLY A 117 18.89 -4.80 28.34
N ASN A 118 19.63 -4.02 27.55
CA ASN A 118 19.43 -2.58 27.43
C ASN A 118 18.40 -2.26 26.34
N PRO A 119 17.44 -1.36 26.59
CA PRO A 119 16.52 -0.92 25.55
C PRO A 119 17.28 -0.13 24.48
N PHE A 120 17.02 -0.44 23.21
CA PHE A 120 17.48 0.41 22.12
C PHE A 120 16.76 1.76 22.17
N GLY A 121 17.51 2.86 22.28
CA GLY A 121 16.96 4.23 22.19
C GLY A 121 16.98 5.08 23.46
N SER A 122 17.84 4.78 24.44
CA SER A 122 18.12 5.69 25.58
C SER A 122 18.98 6.90 25.17
#